data_AF-A0A968MXJ3-F1
#
_entry.id   AF-A0A968MXJ3-F1
#
_cell.length_a   1.000
_cell.length_b   1.000
_cell.length_c   1.000
_cell.angle_alpha   90.00
_cell.angle_beta   90.00
_cell.angle_gamma   90.00
#
_symmetry.space_group_name_H-M   'P 1'
#
loop_
_entity.id
_entity.type
_entity.pdbx_description
1 polymer ?
#
loop_
_entity_poly.entity_id
_entity_poly.type
_entity_poly.pdbx_seq_one_letter_code
_entity_poly.pdbx_strand_id
1 'polypeptide(L)'
;MSVFLKPEFLISQNNELPCSGLFCSENIIDLQLELYFDSLLAGGTSEELRYQAILKTIVNKKTDKTFNIKLSKRGHFRKFPNICDFPPLRIHFKEKEVVGTEFEGLKKIKIVTHCQNNDSAFDQYVVQEYLIYKAYNLLTEHSFRVRLARIRYVDLSKTFPDVIFFYLFYRKPRKSGKKIKRIVP
;
A
#
# COMPACT_ATOMS: atom_id res chain seq x y z
N MET A 1 37.60 36.44 17.11
CA MET A 1 37.35 35.44 16.04
C MET A 1 38.20 34.21 16.37
N SER A 2 37.73 32.97 16.38
CA SER A 2 36.41 32.44 16.00
C SER A 2 35.92 31.47 17.07
N VAL A 3 34.64 31.57 17.48
CA VAL A 3 34.01 30.56 18.35
C VAL A 3 33.49 29.45 17.46
N PHE A 4 34.27 28.38 17.28
CA PHE A 4 33.80 27.16 16.64
C PHE A 4 32.84 26.43 17.57
N LEU A 5 31.56 26.80 17.49
CA LEU A 5 30.46 25.97 17.98
C LEU A 5 30.48 24.65 17.20
N LYS A 6 30.98 23.57 17.81
CA LYS A 6 30.71 22.21 17.34
C LYS A 6 29.22 21.94 17.54
N PRO A 7 28.43 21.67 16.49
CA PRO A 7 27.13 21.05 16.68
C PRO A 7 27.37 19.57 17.00
N GLU A 8 27.48 19.25 18.28
CA GLU A 8 27.29 17.88 18.77
C GLU A 8 25.81 17.53 18.57
N PHE A 9 25.48 17.14 17.34
CA PHE A 9 24.15 16.74 16.94
C PHE A 9 23.88 15.35 17.53
N LEU A 10 23.48 15.34 18.81
CA LEU A 10 23.08 14.16 19.56
C LEU A 10 21.80 13.55 18.95
N ILE A 11 21.97 12.70 17.93
CA ILE A 11 20.92 11.77 17.48
C ILE A 11 20.82 10.65 18.53
N SER A 12 20.26 11.00 19.68
CA SER A 12 19.90 10.07 20.74
C SER A 12 18.37 9.97 20.82
N GLN A 13 17.81 9.08 20.02
CA GLN A 13 16.90 8.04 20.50
C GLN A 13 16.57 7.07 19.36
N ASN A 14 16.88 5.78 19.57
CA ASN A 14 16.44 4.71 18.69
C ASN A 14 14.93 4.48 18.88
N ASN A 15 14.11 5.36 18.28
CA ASN A 15 12.68 5.12 18.14
C ASN A 15 12.44 4.10 17.02
N GLU A 16 12.79 2.84 17.30
CA GLU A 16 12.34 1.71 16.51
C GLU A 16 10.81 1.61 16.60
N LEU A 17 10.15 2.19 15.60
CA LEU A 17 8.70 2.18 15.43
C LEU A 17 8.16 0.75 15.63
N PRO A 18 7.41 0.47 16.72
CA PRO A 18 7.12 -0.90 17.14
C PRO A 18 6.38 -1.63 16.03
N CYS A 19 6.98 -2.72 15.58
CA CYS A 19 6.55 -3.28 14.31
C CYS A 19 5.20 -4.01 14.41
N SER A 20 4.52 -4.14 13.28
CA SER A 20 3.28 -4.92 13.21
C SER A 20 3.01 -5.42 11.80
N GLY A 21 2.98 -6.74 11.62
CA GLY A 21 2.54 -7.41 10.39
C GLY A 21 3.35 -7.01 9.15
N LEU A 22 2.63 -6.74 8.06
CA LEU A 22 3.13 -6.47 6.71
C LEU A 22 4.34 -5.51 6.63
N PHE A 23 4.49 -4.59 7.57
CA PHE A 23 5.52 -3.54 7.52
C PHE A 23 6.83 -3.91 8.26
N CYS A 24 7.02 -5.18 8.66
CA CYS A 24 8.22 -5.63 9.39
C CYS A 24 9.33 -6.22 8.53
N SER A 25 9.06 -6.47 7.26
CA SER A 25 10.09 -6.75 6.27
C SER A 25 10.16 -5.59 5.29
N GLU A 26 11.37 -5.22 4.89
CA GLU A 26 11.59 -4.31 3.77
C GLU A 26 11.61 -5.06 2.43
N ASN A 27 11.67 -6.39 2.46
CA ASN A 27 11.67 -7.24 1.27
C ASN A 27 10.40 -7.01 0.45
N ILE A 28 10.59 -6.91 -0.87
CA ILE A 28 9.49 -6.83 -1.84
C ILE A 28 8.61 -8.06 -1.65
N ILE A 29 7.31 -7.85 -1.39
CA ILE A 29 6.33 -8.96 -1.35
C ILE A 29 5.84 -9.24 -2.77
N ASP A 30 6.11 -10.45 -3.27
CA ASP A 30 5.58 -10.93 -4.54
C ASP A 30 4.14 -11.44 -4.35
N LEU A 31 3.22 -10.91 -5.15
CA LEU A 31 1.78 -11.16 -5.06
C LEU A 31 1.20 -11.46 -6.44
N GLN A 32 0.14 -12.24 -6.46
CA GLN A 32 -0.72 -12.42 -7.64
C GLN A 32 -2.16 -12.07 -7.28
N LEU A 33 -2.81 -11.28 -8.13
CA LEU A 33 -4.16 -10.76 -7.93
C LEU A 33 -5.04 -11.17 -9.11
N GLU A 34 -5.95 -12.10 -8.86
CA GLU A 34 -6.89 -12.65 -9.83
C GLU A 34 -8.26 -11.98 -9.67
N LEU A 35 -8.80 -11.45 -10.76
CA LEU A 35 -10.11 -10.82 -10.82
C LEU A 35 -10.65 -10.83 -12.26
N TYR A 36 -11.95 -10.56 -12.42
CA TYR A 36 -12.52 -10.22 -13.72
C TYR A 36 -12.33 -8.72 -13.98
N PHE A 37 -11.42 -8.36 -14.88
CA PHE A 37 -11.08 -6.96 -15.19
C PHE A 37 -12.29 -6.21 -15.75
N ASP A 38 -13.06 -6.83 -16.64
CA ASP A 38 -14.26 -6.25 -17.24
C ASP A 38 -15.22 -5.70 -16.17
N SER A 39 -15.47 -6.49 -15.13
CA SER A 39 -16.33 -6.12 -14.00
C SER A 39 -15.77 -4.94 -13.20
N LEU A 40 -14.46 -4.93 -12.94
CA LEU A 40 -13.81 -3.83 -12.24
C LEU A 40 -13.83 -2.55 -13.07
N LEU A 41 -13.41 -2.61 -14.34
CA LEU A 41 -13.22 -1.43 -15.17
C LEU A 41 -14.56 -0.78 -15.55
N ALA A 42 -15.52 -1.54 -16.10
CA ALA A 42 -16.84 -1.04 -16.48
C ALA A 42 -17.74 -0.69 -15.27
N GLY A 43 -17.45 -1.26 -14.10
CA GLY A 43 -18.23 -1.00 -12.88
C GLY A 43 -18.11 0.43 -12.34
N GLY A 44 -19.12 0.85 -11.57
CA GLY A 44 -19.20 2.22 -11.02
C GLY A 44 -18.05 2.64 -10.08
N THR A 45 -18.03 3.92 -9.71
CA THR A 45 -16.91 4.54 -8.97
C THR A 45 -17.20 4.79 -7.47
N SER A 46 -18.24 4.18 -6.90
CA SER A 46 -18.52 4.23 -5.46
C SER A 46 -17.54 3.37 -4.65
N GLU A 47 -17.14 3.80 -3.46
CA GLU A 47 -16.29 2.99 -2.55
C GLU A 47 -17.06 1.83 -1.89
N GLU A 48 -18.39 1.80 -2.06
CA GLU A 48 -19.29 0.74 -1.60
C GLU A 48 -19.34 -0.43 -2.57
N LEU A 49 -19.03 -0.20 -3.86
CA LEU A 49 -18.94 -1.27 -4.85
C LEU A 49 -17.72 -2.14 -4.57
N ARG A 50 -17.95 -3.45 -4.42
CA ARG A 50 -16.94 -4.44 -4.05
C ARG A 50 -16.87 -5.58 -5.04
N TYR A 51 -15.76 -5.60 -5.78
CA TYR A 51 -15.43 -6.64 -6.73
C TYR A 51 -14.76 -7.80 -6.00
N GLN A 52 -15.16 -9.04 -6.30
CA GLN A 52 -14.51 -10.22 -5.73
C GLN A 52 -13.18 -10.45 -6.44
N ALA A 53 -12.15 -10.80 -5.68
CA ALA A 53 -10.82 -11.10 -6.20
C ALA A 53 -10.12 -12.11 -5.30
N ILE A 54 -9.16 -12.84 -5.87
CA ILE A 54 -8.31 -13.78 -5.16
C ILE A 54 -6.91 -13.19 -5.09
N LEU A 55 -6.37 -13.03 -3.88
CA LEU A 55 -4.99 -12.61 -3.65
C LEU A 55 -4.16 -13.82 -3.26
N LYS A 56 -3.01 -14.00 -3.91
CA LYS A 56 -2.05 -15.07 -3.64
C LYS A 56 -0.71 -14.47 -3.24
N THR A 57 -0.08 -14.97 -2.17
CA THR A 57 1.34 -14.69 -1.89
C THR A 57 2.21 -15.65 -2.67
N ILE A 58 3.30 -15.12 -3.25
CA ILE A 58 4.25 -15.91 -4.02
C ILE A 58 5.58 -15.95 -3.27
N VAL A 59 6.07 -17.15 -2.98
CA VAL A 59 7.37 -17.40 -2.36
C VAL A 59 8.11 -18.43 -3.22
N ASN A 60 9.37 -18.15 -3.58
CA ASN A 60 10.18 -19.04 -4.44
C ASN A 60 9.46 -19.45 -5.74
N LYS A 61 8.75 -18.50 -6.38
CA LYS A 61 7.92 -18.69 -7.59
C LYS A 61 6.74 -19.67 -7.44
N LYS A 62 6.34 -20.02 -6.21
CA LYS A 62 5.17 -20.86 -5.91
C LYS A 62 4.15 -20.10 -5.07
N THR A 63 2.88 -20.45 -5.20
CA THR A 63 1.82 -19.94 -4.30
C THR A 63 2.05 -20.46 -2.88
N ASP A 64 2.14 -19.55 -1.92
CA ASP A 64 2.27 -19.84 -0.48
C ASP A 64 0.90 -19.82 0.21
N LYS A 65 0.19 -18.69 0.15
CA LYS A 65 -1.15 -18.50 0.74
C LYS A 65 -2.11 -17.89 -0.26
N THR A 66 -3.41 -18.15 -0.09
CA THR A 66 -4.50 -17.65 -0.93
C THR A 66 -5.58 -17.02 -0.06
N PHE A 67 -6.10 -15.86 -0.45
CA PHE A 67 -7.07 -15.07 0.29
C PHE A 67 -8.23 -14.63 -0.60
N ASN A 68 -9.47 -14.81 -0.12
CA ASN A 68 -10.67 -14.33 -0.81
C ASN A 68 -10.97 -12.91 -0.37
N ILE A 69 -10.54 -11.94 -1.18
CA ILE A 69 -10.62 -10.52 -0.86
C ILE A 69 -11.72 -9.81 -1.64
N LYS A 70 -11.99 -8.56 -1.25
CA LYS A 70 -12.81 -7.63 -2.02
C LYS A 70 -11.98 -6.42 -2.42
N LEU A 71 -12.12 -5.96 -3.66
CA LEU A 71 -11.49 -4.75 -4.18
C LEU A 71 -12.51 -3.62 -4.30
N SER A 72 -12.07 -2.38 -4.12
CA SER A 72 -12.85 -1.18 -4.45
C SER A 72 -11.95 -0.14 -5.13
N LYS A 73 -12.47 0.57 -6.13
CA LYS A 73 -11.83 1.80 -6.66
C LYS A 73 -11.65 2.83 -5.53
N ARG A 74 -10.66 3.73 -5.64
CA ARG A 74 -10.39 4.79 -4.65
C ARG A 74 -9.98 6.11 -5.28
N GLY A 75 -10.06 7.16 -4.47
CA GLY A 75 -9.63 8.51 -4.85
C GLY A 75 -10.82 9.39 -5.23
N HIS A 76 -10.55 10.63 -5.62
CA HIS A 76 -11.59 11.55 -6.07
C HIS A 76 -11.73 11.51 -7.59
N PHE A 77 -10.67 11.91 -8.30
CA PHE A 77 -10.62 12.00 -9.76
C PHE A 77 -10.04 10.73 -10.42
N ARG A 78 -8.92 10.21 -9.90
CA ARG A 78 -8.21 9.02 -10.45
C ARG A 78 -9.01 7.70 -10.47
N LYS A 79 -10.26 7.68 -9.99
CA LYS A 79 -11.17 6.51 -10.05
C LYS A 79 -12.04 6.49 -11.32
N PHE A 80 -12.10 7.58 -12.07
CA PHE A 80 -12.91 7.69 -13.28
C PHE A 80 -12.08 7.24 -14.51
N PRO A 81 -12.67 6.47 -15.44
CA PRO A 81 -11.95 5.87 -16.56
C PRO A 81 -11.48 6.89 -17.60
N ASN A 82 -12.08 8.08 -17.64
CA ASN A 82 -11.62 9.20 -18.48
C ASN A 82 -10.41 9.96 -17.90
N ILE A 83 -9.87 9.52 -16.75
CA ILE A 83 -8.74 10.16 -16.06
C ILE A 83 -7.58 9.17 -15.86
N CYS A 84 -7.89 7.91 -15.52
CA CYS A 84 -6.89 6.84 -15.42
C CYS A 84 -7.40 5.57 -16.10
N ASP A 85 -6.53 4.95 -16.90
CA ASP A 85 -6.78 3.64 -17.53
C ASP A 85 -6.94 2.56 -16.46
N PHE A 86 -6.14 2.66 -15.38
CA PHE A 86 -6.25 1.81 -14.21
C PHE A 86 -6.56 2.60 -12.94
N PRO A 87 -7.71 2.38 -12.27
CA PRO A 87 -8.07 3.11 -11.07
C PRO A 87 -7.27 2.60 -9.86
N PRO A 88 -6.81 3.48 -8.95
CA PRO A 88 -6.12 3.03 -7.76
C PRO A 88 -7.09 2.29 -6.84
N LEU A 89 -6.60 1.22 -6.21
CA LEU A 89 -7.45 0.24 -5.51
C LEU A 89 -7.28 0.27 -3.99
N ARG A 90 -8.29 -0.25 -3.29
CA ARG A 90 -8.14 -0.77 -1.92
C ARG A 90 -8.49 -2.25 -1.89
N ILE A 91 -7.65 -3.03 -1.22
CA ILE A 91 -7.98 -4.39 -0.79
C ILE A 91 -8.75 -4.30 0.52
N HIS A 92 -9.81 -5.08 0.65
CA HIS A 92 -10.53 -5.34 1.89
C HIS A 92 -10.41 -6.84 2.19
N PHE A 93 -9.84 -7.16 3.34
CA PHE A 93 -9.62 -8.53 3.79
C PHE A 93 -10.76 -8.98 4.70
N LYS A 94 -11.01 -10.28 4.76
CA LYS A 94 -11.82 -10.88 5.81
C LYS A 94 -10.90 -11.19 6.99
N GLU A 95 -11.19 -10.66 8.17
CA GLU A 95 -10.28 -10.76 9.33
C GLU A 95 -9.89 -12.21 9.66
N LYS A 96 -10.85 -13.14 9.56
CA LYS A 96 -10.63 -14.58 9.82
C LYS A 96 -9.66 -15.25 8.84
N GLU A 97 -9.55 -14.76 7.59
CA GLU A 97 -8.67 -15.35 6.57
C GLU A 97 -7.22 -14.84 6.67
N VAL A 98 -6.94 -13.79 7.44
CA VAL A 98 -5.60 -13.16 7.53
C VAL A 98 -4.87 -13.37 8.87
N VAL A 99 -5.47 -14.09 9.83
CA VAL A 99 -4.81 -14.48 11.10
C VAL A 99 -3.61 -15.39 10.81
N GLY A 100 -2.47 -15.17 11.49
CA GLY A 100 -1.23 -15.92 11.24
C GLY A 100 -0.53 -15.55 9.93
N THR A 101 -0.78 -14.36 9.40
CA THR A 101 -0.20 -13.88 8.13
C THR A 101 0.32 -12.45 8.24
N GLU A 102 1.11 -12.02 7.26
CA GLU A 102 1.57 -10.63 7.17
C GLU A 102 0.41 -9.61 7.13
N PHE A 103 -0.78 -10.02 6.67
CA PHE A 103 -1.98 -9.17 6.61
C PHE A 103 -2.79 -9.14 7.91
N GLU A 104 -2.32 -9.79 8.99
CA GLU A 104 -3.06 -9.87 10.26
C GLU A 104 -3.39 -8.48 10.82
N GLY A 105 -4.63 -8.33 11.32
CA GLY A 105 -5.15 -7.07 11.85
C GLY A 105 -5.39 -5.98 10.80
N LEU A 106 -5.20 -6.25 9.50
CA LEU A 106 -5.56 -5.34 8.41
C LEU A 106 -6.98 -5.64 7.91
N LYS A 107 -7.97 -4.82 8.29
CA LYS A 107 -9.31 -4.83 7.66
C LYS A 107 -9.27 -4.43 6.17
N LYS A 108 -8.38 -3.49 5.84
CA LYS A 108 -8.20 -2.96 4.48
C LYS A 108 -6.82 -2.34 4.33
N ILE A 109 -6.24 -2.45 3.14
CA ILE A 109 -5.00 -1.75 2.76
C ILE A 109 -5.21 -1.01 1.43
N LYS A 110 -4.48 0.09 1.25
CA LYS A 110 -4.48 0.86 0.02
C LYS A 110 -3.35 0.38 -0.88
N ILE A 111 -3.65 0.26 -2.16
CA ILE A 111 -2.68 0.09 -3.24
C ILE A 111 -2.44 1.48 -3.86
N VAL A 112 -1.19 1.80 -4.19
CA VAL A 112 -0.82 2.94 -5.04
C VAL A 112 -0.47 2.41 -6.43
N THR A 113 -1.40 2.51 -7.36
CA THR A 113 -1.17 2.24 -8.79
C THR A 113 -0.68 3.51 -9.48
N HIS A 114 -0.01 3.36 -10.62
CA HIS A 114 0.00 4.43 -11.61
C HIS A 114 -1.39 4.61 -12.25
N CYS A 115 -1.55 5.71 -12.96
CA CYS A 115 -2.80 6.15 -13.57
C CYS A 115 -2.85 5.83 -15.09
N GLN A 116 -1.67 5.72 -15.70
CA GLN A 116 -1.45 5.46 -17.12
C GLN A 116 -0.48 4.28 -17.23
N ASN A 117 -0.75 3.34 -18.12
CA ASN A 117 -0.02 2.07 -18.17
C ASN A 117 1.17 2.06 -19.16
N ASN A 118 1.36 3.15 -19.92
CA ASN A 118 2.21 3.16 -21.12
C ASN A 118 3.61 3.77 -20.94
N ASP A 119 4.04 4.11 -19.72
CA ASP A 119 5.37 4.68 -19.48
C ASP A 119 6.10 4.00 -18.31
N SER A 120 7.27 3.45 -18.61
CA SER A 120 8.20 2.85 -17.63
C SER A 120 8.66 3.82 -16.53
N ALA A 121 8.60 5.14 -16.76
CA ALA A 121 8.88 6.15 -15.74
C ALA A 121 7.92 6.06 -14.53
N PHE A 122 6.73 5.49 -14.69
CA PHE A 122 5.77 5.35 -13.60
C PHE A 122 6.25 4.44 -12.47
N ASP A 123 7.02 3.39 -12.76
CA ASP A 123 7.63 2.55 -11.73
C ASP A 123 8.68 3.33 -10.92
N GLN A 124 9.41 4.25 -11.56
CA GLN A 124 10.38 5.12 -10.87
C GLN A 124 9.67 6.05 -9.87
N TYR A 125 8.49 6.59 -10.21
CA TYR A 125 7.72 7.42 -9.28
C TYR A 125 7.24 6.64 -8.04
N VAL A 126 6.89 5.36 -8.18
CA VAL A 126 6.53 4.50 -7.02
C VAL A 126 7.73 4.28 -6.10
N VAL A 127 8.93 4.08 -6.67
CA VAL A 127 10.18 3.98 -5.90
C VAL A 127 10.54 5.30 -5.22
N GLN A 128 10.38 6.45 -5.90
CA GLN A 128 10.57 7.77 -5.32
C GLN A 128 9.59 8.03 -4.15
N GLU A 129 8.30 7.73 -4.32
CA GLU A 129 7.31 7.87 -3.23
C GLU A 129 7.66 6.98 -2.03
N TYR A 130 8.12 5.74 -2.26
CA TYR A 130 8.62 4.85 -1.21
C TYR A 130 9.81 5.47 -0.44
N LEU A 131 10.82 5.98 -1.15
CA LEU A 131 12.01 6.59 -0.56
C LEU A 131 11.66 7.86 0.24
N ILE A 132 10.73 8.68 -0.25
CA ILE A 132 10.23 9.87 0.46
C ILE A 132 9.57 9.48 1.79
N TYR A 133 8.70 8.48 1.81
CA TYR A 133 8.12 8.02 3.08
C TYR A 133 9.15 7.34 3.99
N LYS A 134 10.15 6.63 3.44
CA LYS A 134 11.25 6.07 4.23
C LYS A 134 12.07 7.17 4.92
N ALA A 135 12.46 8.21 4.20
CA ALA A 135 13.11 9.38 4.79
C ALA A 135 12.22 10.06 5.84
N TYR A 136 10.93 10.23 5.57
CA TYR A 136 10.00 10.86 6.52
C TYR A 136 9.74 10.00 7.78
N ASN A 137 9.84 8.67 7.70
CA ASN A 137 9.78 7.79 8.87
C ASN A 137 10.95 8.02 9.85
N LEU A 138 12.11 8.49 9.37
CA LEU A 138 13.25 8.86 10.23
C LEU A 138 12.99 10.17 11.00
N LEU A 139 12.13 11.04 10.47
CA LEU A 139 11.82 12.34 11.06
C LEU A 139 10.61 12.28 12.00
N THR A 140 9.66 11.36 11.79
CA THR A 140 8.47 11.25 12.64
C THR A 140 7.76 9.90 12.61
N GLU A 141 7.33 9.45 13.79
CA GLU A 141 6.41 8.33 13.96
C GLU A 141 5.01 8.58 13.37
N HIS A 142 4.67 9.83 13.04
CA HIS A 142 3.41 10.21 12.43
C HIS A 142 3.39 10.03 10.90
N SER A 143 4.46 9.48 10.33
CA SER A 143 4.55 9.09 8.92
C SER A 143 3.74 7.81 8.60
N PHE A 144 3.52 7.57 7.31
CA PHE A 144 2.89 6.34 6.82
C PHE A 144 3.92 5.21 6.79
N ARG A 145 3.57 4.06 7.38
CA ARG A 145 4.39 2.84 7.20
C ARG A 145 4.22 2.34 5.78
N VAL A 146 5.34 2.03 5.13
CA VAL A 146 5.40 1.66 3.71
C VAL A 146 6.16 0.36 3.48
N ARG A 147 5.71 -0.43 2.49
CA ARG A 147 6.43 -1.59 1.95
C ARG A 147 6.18 -1.70 0.46
N LEU A 148 7.21 -2.08 -0.30
CA LEU A 148 7.13 -2.36 -1.71
C LEU A 148 6.50 -3.74 -1.95
N ALA A 149 5.64 -3.83 -2.95
CA ALA A 149 5.07 -5.08 -3.44
C ALA A 149 5.19 -5.14 -4.96
N ARG A 150 5.36 -6.35 -5.50
CA ARG A 150 5.25 -6.63 -6.93
C ARG A 150 3.96 -7.44 -7.10
N ILE A 151 2.95 -6.87 -7.76
CA ILE A 151 1.68 -7.57 -7.97
C ILE A 151 1.57 -7.92 -9.46
N ARG A 152 1.47 -9.21 -9.76
CA ARG A 152 0.99 -9.72 -11.04
C ARG A 152 -0.54 -9.71 -11.02
N TYR A 153 -1.16 -8.97 -11.91
CA TYR A 153 -2.58 -9.05 -12.16
C TYR A 153 -2.83 -10.14 -13.19
N VAL A 154 -3.86 -10.96 -12.94
CA VAL A 154 -4.30 -12.02 -13.84
C VAL A 154 -5.79 -11.81 -14.09
N ASP A 155 -6.17 -11.63 -15.35
CA ASP A 155 -7.56 -11.46 -15.73
C ASP A 155 -8.25 -12.81 -15.92
N LEU A 156 -9.30 -13.06 -15.13
CA LEU A 156 -10.03 -14.32 -15.15
C LEU A 156 -10.91 -14.50 -16.40
N SER A 157 -11.30 -13.43 -17.09
CA SER A 157 -11.93 -13.52 -18.42
C SER A 157 -10.93 -13.70 -19.55
N LYS A 158 -9.62 -13.50 -19.30
CA LYS A 158 -8.54 -13.47 -20.31
C LYS A 158 -8.77 -12.45 -21.43
N THR A 159 -9.54 -11.41 -21.15
CA THR A 159 -9.78 -10.26 -22.05
C THR A 159 -8.54 -9.37 -22.08
N PHE A 160 -7.87 -9.21 -20.93
CA PHE A 160 -6.68 -8.38 -20.75
C PHE A 160 -5.41 -9.22 -20.54
N PRO A 161 -4.23 -8.75 -20.99
CA PRO A 161 -2.97 -9.43 -20.73
C PRO A 161 -2.58 -9.33 -19.25
N ASP A 162 -1.89 -10.35 -18.74
CA ASP A 162 -1.27 -10.33 -17.41
C ASP A 162 -0.26 -9.19 -17.30
N VAL A 163 -0.47 -8.28 -16.33
CA VAL A 163 0.42 -7.14 -16.09
C VAL A 163 1.08 -7.23 -14.73
N ILE A 164 2.37 -6.89 -14.67
CA ILE A 164 3.16 -6.86 -13.43
C ILE A 164 3.50 -5.40 -13.14
N PHE A 165 3.17 -4.94 -11.95
CA PHE A 165 3.41 -3.56 -11.56
C PHE A 165 3.99 -3.48 -10.15
N PHE A 166 4.75 -2.42 -9.87
CA PHE A 166 5.28 -2.13 -8.54
C PHE A 166 4.32 -1.27 -7.72
N TYR A 167 4.28 -1.54 -6.42
CA TYR A 167 3.26 -1.01 -5.53
C TYR A 167 3.79 -0.56 -4.20
N LEU A 168 3.23 0.55 -3.73
CA LEU A 168 3.37 1.01 -2.37
C LEU A 168 2.14 0.62 -1.54
N PHE A 169 2.30 -0.35 -0.63
CA PHE A 169 1.37 -0.48 0.48
C PHE A 169 1.65 0.62 1.49
N TYR A 170 0.63 1.35 1.93
CA TYR A 170 0.81 2.38 2.95
C TYR A 170 -0.30 2.38 4.01
N ARG A 171 0.09 2.40 5.29
CA ARG A 171 -0.80 2.42 6.45
C ARG A 171 -0.57 3.68 7.28
N LYS A 172 -1.65 4.41 7.60
CA LYS A 172 -1.59 5.50 8.59
C LYS A 172 -1.10 4.96 9.94
N PRO A 173 -0.37 5.75 10.74
CA PRO A 173 -0.08 5.39 12.12
C PRO A 173 -1.40 5.21 12.87
N ARG A 174 -1.45 4.24 13.81
CA ARG A 174 -2.56 4.21 14.78
C ARG A 174 -2.47 5.49 15.58
N LYS A 175 -3.58 6.24 15.71
CA LYS A 175 -3.65 7.35 16.66
C LYS A 175 -3.48 6.77 18.06
N SER A 176 -2.31 6.97 18.67
CA SER A 176 -2.12 6.70 20.10
C SER A 176 -3.08 7.58 20.88
N GLY A 177 -3.89 6.96 21.72
CA GLY A 177 -5.09 7.57 22.32
C GLY A 177 -4.84 8.58 23.44
N LYS A 178 -3.80 9.43 23.37
CA LYS A 178 -3.77 10.64 24.21
C LYS A 178 -4.69 11.69 23.57
N LYS A 179 -5.93 11.75 24.06
CA LYS A 179 -6.74 12.97 23.93
C LYS A 179 -5.93 14.11 24.53
N ILE A 180 -5.39 15.00 23.70
CA ILE A 180 -4.94 16.31 24.15
C ILE A 180 -6.19 16.98 24.71
N LYS A 181 -6.31 17.05 26.04
CA LYS A 181 -7.32 17.90 26.67
C LYS A 181 -7.02 19.30 26.18
N ARG A 182 -7.96 19.91 25.44
CA ARG A 182 -7.88 21.34 25.15
C ARG A 182 -7.96 22.05 26.50
N ILE A 183 -6.83 22.53 26.98
CA ILE A 183 -6.81 23.64 27.93
C ILE A 183 -7.20 24.85 27.09
N VAL A 184 -8.48 25.19 27.12
CA VAL A 184 -8.97 26.50 26.69
C VAL A 184 -8.86 27.38 27.94
N PRO A 185 -8.30 28.61 27.83
CA PRO A 185 -8.25 29.55 28.95
C PRO A 185 -9.64 29.99 29.39
#